data_AF-A0A381X2G7-F1
#
_entry.id   AF-A0A381X2G7-F1
#
_cell.length_a   1.000
_cell.length_b   1.000
_cell.length_c   1.000
_cell.angle_alpha   90.00
_cell.angle_beta   90.00
_cell.angle_gamma   90.00
#
_symmetry.space_group_name_H-M   'P 1'
#
loop_
_entity.id
_entity.type
_entity.pdbx_description
1 polymer ?
#
loop_
_entity_poly.entity_id
_entity_poly.type
_entity_poly.pdbx_seq_one_letter_code
_entity_poly.pdbx_strand_id
1 'polypeptide(L)'
;EIWGSEVSLYHPKIYAGTTDLVGAFKGSNCIMDFKQTNKPKKEEWVDDYKMQLVAYALAHNEIYGTKIQEGHIFMCARDLTYQQFSVYPDTFKEWESKWWDRVYQYYDRFA
;
A
#
# COMPACT_ATOMS: atom_id res chain seq x y z
N GLU A 1 -7.22 -4.25 14.91
CA GLU A 1 -8.29 -3.24 14.97
C GLU A 1 -8.52 -2.67 13.58
N ILE A 2 -9.76 -2.35 13.21
CA ILE A 2 -10.09 -1.75 11.91
C ILE A 2 -10.52 -0.30 12.16
N TRP A 3 -9.90 0.64 11.46
CA TRP A 3 -10.25 2.07 11.53
C TRP A 3 -11.11 2.49 10.34
N GLY A 4 -10.93 1.83 9.20
CA GLY A 4 -11.73 2.07 8.00
C GLY A 4 -11.58 0.94 6.98
N SER A 5 -12.62 0.73 6.18
CA SER A 5 -12.65 -0.20 5.06
C SER A 5 -13.24 0.52 3.84
N GLU A 6 -12.64 0.32 2.67
CA GLU A 6 -13.02 1.02 1.41
C GLU A 6 -13.02 2.54 1.56
N VAL A 7 -12.00 3.08 2.26
CA VAL A 7 -11.91 4.51 2.55
C VAL A 7 -11.18 5.23 1.42
N SER A 8 -11.77 6.32 0.94
CA SER A 8 -11.10 7.23 0.00
C SER A 8 -10.00 8.03 0.71
N LEU A 9 -8.79 7.95 0.18
CA LEU A 9 -7.61 8.67 0.63
C LEU A 9 -7.06 9.50 -0.53
N TYR A 10 -6.40 10.60 -0.20
CA TYR A 10 -5.76 11.44 -1.19
C TYR A 10 -4.56 12.18 -0.59
N HIS A 11 -3.55 12.38 -1.41
CA HIS A 11 -2.50 13.34 -1.15
C HIS A 11 -2.89 14.65 -1.85
N PRO A 12 -3.15 15.75 -1.12
CA PRO A 12 -3.73 16.97 -1.68
C PRO A 12 -3.00 17.45 -2.93
N LYS A 13 -3.74 17.62 -4.03
CA LYS A 13 -3.24 18.09 -5.33
C LYS A 13 -2.26 17.16 -6.05
N ILE A 14 -2.01 15.94 -5.54
CA ILE A 14 -1.06 14.99 -6.15
C ILE A 14 -1.74 13.70 -6.62
N TYR A 15 -2.45 12.98 -5.75
CA TYR A 15 -3.10 11.73 -6.15
C TYR A 15 -4.23 11.36 -5.18
N ALA A 16 -5.12 10.47 -5.62
CA ALA A 16 -6.20 9.94 -4.81
C ALA A 16 -6.42 8.45 -5.13
N GLY A 17 -7.02 7.73 -4.19
CA GLY A 17 -7.45 6.35 -4.39
C GLY A 17 -8.24 5.82 -3.19
N THR A 18 -8.75 4.60 -3.31
CA THR A 18 -9.49 3.94 -2.23
C THR A 18 -8.64 2.80 -1.69
N THR A 19 -8.48 2.72 -0.37
CA THR A 19 -7.80 1.60 0.29
C THR A 19 -8.82 0.54 0.72
N ASP A 20 -8.49 -0.74 0.55
CA ASP A 20 -9.33 -1.85 1.01
C ASP A 20 -9.55 -1.76 2.54
N LEU A 21 -8.47 -1.54 3.30
CA LEU A 21 -8.51 -1.55 4.76
C LEU A 21 -7.35 -0.74 5.40
N VAL A 22 -7.67 0.01 6.44
CA VAL A 22 -6.71 0.71 7.31
C VAL A 22 -7.02 0.43 8.78
N GLY A 23 -5.98 0.23 9.59
CA GLY A 23 -6.15 -0.06 11.00
C GLY A 23 -4.86 -0.51 11.66
N ALA A 24 -5.00 -1.37 12.67
CA ALA A 24 -3.88 -2.01 13.34
C ALA A 24 -3.90 -3.53 13.14
N PHE A 25 -2.81 -4.08 12.59
CA PHE A 25 -2.58 -5.51 12.45
C PHE A 25 -1.43 -5.94 13.36
N LYS A 26 -1.67 -6.97 14.19
CA LYS A 26 -0.67 -7.48 15.15
C LYS A 26 0.00 -6.40 16.03
N GLY A 27 -0.71 -5.32 16.33
CA GLY A 27 -0.24 -4.21 17.18
C GLY A 27 0.42 -3.06 16.41
N SER A 28 0.62 -3.18 15.10
CA SER A 28 1.18 -2.12 14.25
C SER A 28 0.10 -1.45 13.42
N ASN A 29 0.16 -0.12 13.31
CA ASN A 29 -0.71 0.65 12.41
C ASN A 29 -0.26 0.44 10.96
N CYS A 30 -1.18 0.00 10.10
CA CYS A 30 -0.84 -0.43 8.75
C CYS A 30 -1.97 -0.23 7.74
N ILE A 31 -1.58 -0.16 6.46
CA ILE A 31 -2.49 -0.38 5.33
C ILE A 31 -2.58 -1.87 5.02
N MET A 32 -3.77 -2.39 4.74
CA MET A 32 -4.00 -3.78 4.38
C MET A 32 -4.77 -3.85 3.07
N ASP A 33 -4.32 -4.71 2.16
CA ASP A 33 -4.87 -4.84 0.82
C ASP A 33 -5.01 -6.33 0.45
N PHE A 34 -6.19 -6.70 -0.08
CA PHE A 34 -6.54 -8.08 -0.36
C PHE A 34 -6.42 -8.35 -1.86
N LYS A 35 -5.63 -9.38 -2.23
CA LYS A 35 -5.41 -9.75 -3.63
C LYS A 35 -5.72 -11.21 -3.90
N GLN A 36 -6.25 -11.48 -5.09
CA GLN A 36 -6.34 -12.83 -5.65
C GLN A 36 -5.32 -13.00 -6.79
N THR A 37 -4.78 -14.21 -6.94
CA THR A 37 -3.90 -14.56 -8.07
C THR A 37 -4.21 -15.96 -8.63
N ASN A 38 -3.90 -16.20 -9.90
CA ASN A 38 -4.05 -17.54 -10.51
C ASN A 38 -2.99 -18.53 -10.01
N LYS A 39 -1.77 -18.03 -9.75
CA LYS A 39 -0.62 -18.80 -9.27
C LYS A 39 0.10 -18.04 -8.16
N PRO A 40 0.77 -18.72 -7.22
CA PRO A 40 1.61 -18.06 -6.23
C PRO A 40 2.59 -17.07 -6.89
N LYS A 41 2.73 -15.89 -6.29
CA LYS A 41 3.63 -14.83 -6.76
C LYS A 41 4.99 -14.93 -6.08
N LYS A 42 6.01 -14.43 -6.79
CA LYS A 42 7.33 -14.19 -6.23
C LYS A 42 7.42 -12.77 -5.67
N GLU A 43 8.35 -12.56 -4.75
CA GLU A 43 8.59 -11.27 -4.08
C GLU A 43 8.86 -10.15 -5.08
N GLU A 44 9.64 -10.42 -6.11
CA GLU A 44 10.03 -9.44 -7.13
C GLU A 44 8.88 -9.07 -8.10
N TRP A 45 7.72 -9.72 -8.00
CA TRP A 45 6.54 -9.46 -8.84
C TRP A 45 5.45 -8.65 -8.14
N VAL A 46 5.70 -8.20 -6.91
CA VAL A 46 4.71 -7.47 -6.09
C VAL A 46 5.14 -6.05 -5.75
N ASP A 47 6.19 -5.53 -6.40
CA ASP A 47 6.70 -4.17 -6.23
C ASP A 47 5.61 -3.11 -6.38
N ASP A 48 4.72 -3.27 -7.38
CA ASP A 48 3.59 -2.37 -7.60
C ASP A 48 2.58 -2.40 -6.44
N TYR A 49 2.35 -3.57 -5.85
CA TYR A 49 1.46 -3.70 -4.70
C TYR A 49 2.07 -3.05 -3.45
N LYS A 50 3.40 -3.16 -3.27
CA LYS A 50 4.10 -2.50 -2.18
C LYS A 50 4.09 -0.97 -2.34
N MET A 51 4.30 -0.46 -3.54
CA MET A 51 4.13 0.98 -3.82
C MET A 51 2.69 1.44 -3.56
N GLN A 52 1.69 0.64 -3.91
CA GLN A 52 0.28 0.95 -3.61
C GLN A 52 0.04 1.10 -2.10
N LEU A 53 0.57 0.19 -1.26
CA LEU A 53 0.48 0.29 0.19
C LEU A 53 1.09 1.59 0.72
N VAL A 54 2.27 1.95 0.23
CA VAL A 54 2.96 3.19 0.64
C VAL A 54 2.19 4.43 0.20
N ALA A 55 1.64 4.43 -1.02
CA ALA A 55 0.82 5.54 -1.51
C ALA A 55 -0.36 5.84 -0.58
N TYR A 56 -1.08 4.80 -0.14
CA TYR A 56 -2.19 4.95 0.80
C TYR A 56 -1.72 5.34 2.20
N ALA A 57 -0.61 4.79 2.70
CA ALA A 57 -0.06 5.16 3.99
C ALA A 57 0.31 6.66 4.01
N LEU A 58 0.98 7.16 2.97
CA LEU A 58 1.32 8.56 2.81
C LEU A 58 0.08 9.47 2.73
N ALA A 59 -0.92 9.07 1.95
CA ALA A 59 -2.18 9.83 1.85
C ALA A 59 -2.94 9.87 3.19
N HIS A 60 -2.99 8.75 3.92
CA HIS A 60 -3.60 8.70 5.24
C HIS A 60 -2.83 9.57 6.25
N ASN A 61 -1.50 9.50 6.23
CA ASN A 61 -0.64 10.33 7.07
C ASN A 61 -0.86 11.82 6.81
N GLU A 62 -1.00 12.22 5.55
CA GLU A 62 -1.24 13.60 5.15
C GLU A 62 -2.61 14.12 5.60
N ILE A 63 -3.68 13.33 5.45
CA ILE A 63 -5.05 13.75 5.82
C ILE A 63 -5.24 13.77 7.34
N TYR A 64 -4.71 12.77 8.04
CA TYR A 64 -5.05 12.50 9.44
C TYR A 64 -3.90 12.77 10.43
N GLY A 65 -2.73 13.21 9.95
CA GLY A 65 -1.55 13.44 10.79
C GLY A 65 -0.97 12.17 11.42
N THR A 66 -1.23 10.99 10.83
CA THR A 66 -0.71 9.71 11.30
C THR A 66 0.73 9.47 10.86
N LYS A 67 1.33 8.37 11.35
CA LYS A 67 2.66 7.90 10.93
C LYS A 67 2.66 6.41 10.62
N ILE A 68 1.81 6.00 9.68
CA ILE A 68 1.76 4.64 9.16
C ILE A 68 3.02 4.42 8.30
N GLN A 69 3.80 3.39 8.67
CA GLN A 69 5.01 2.97 7.94
C GLN A 69 5.04 1.46 7.71
N GLU A 70 3.88 0.80 7.82
CA GLU A 70 3.71 -0.63 7.65
C GLU A 70 2.54 -0.90 6.72
N GLY A 71 2.64 -1.97 5.92
CA GLY A 71 1.54 -2.38 5.06
C GLY A 71 1.63 -3.86 4.69
N HIS A 72 0.48 -4.49 4.46
CA HIS A 72 0.39 -5.91 4.16
C HIS A 72 -0.53 -6.21 2.99
N ILE A 73 -0.01 -6.96 2.03
CA ILE A 73 -0.80 -7.63 1.01
C ILE A 73 -1.18 -9.01 1.54
N PHE A 74 -2.48 -9.27 1.62
CA PHE A 74 -3.03 -10.58 1.92
C PHE A 74 -3.46 -11.23 0.61
N MET A 75 -2.69 -12.21 0.15
CA MET A 75 -2.89 -12.82 -1.17
C MET A 75 -3.37 -14.26 -1.06
N CYS A 76 -4.40 -14.61 -1.83
CA CYS A 76 -4.87 -15.98 -1.98
C CYS A 76 -4.78 -16.42 -3.45
N ALA A 77 -4.10 -17.54 -3.69
CA ALA A 77 -4.04 -18.17 -5.00
C ALA A 77 -5.26 -19.07 -5.24
N ARG A 78 -5.54 -19.39 -6.51
CA ARG A 78 -6.67 -20.24 -6.90
C ARG A 78 -6.65 -21.65 -6.27
N ASP A 79 -5.46 -22.16 -5.94
CA ASP A 79 -5.27 -23.43 -5.23
C ASP A 79 -5.39 -23.29 -3.70
N LEU A 80 -5.91 -22.16 -3.21
CA LEU A 80 -6.06 -21.79 -1.81
C LEU A 80 -4.74 -21.56 -1.06
N THR A 81 -3.62 -21.41 -1.79
CA THR A 81 -2.35 -21.01 -1.18
C THR A 81 -2.42 -19.55 -0.72
N TYR A 82 -2.20 -19.34 0.57
CA TYR A 82 -2.03 -18.01 1.14
C TYR A 82 -0.58 -17.53 1.02
N GLN A 83 -0.40 -16.29 0.62
CA GLN A 83 0.87 -15.57 0.69
C GLN A 83 0.68 -14.20 1.30
N GLN A 84 1.70 -13.72 2.01
CA GLN A 84 1.72 -12.38 2.56
C GLN A 84 2.97 -11.66 2.11
N PHE A 85 2.79 -10.45 1.60
CA PHE A 85 3.88 -9.56 1.23
C PHE A 85 3.75 -8.30 2.07
N SER A 86 4.85 -7.85 2.68
CA SER A 86 4.78 -6.74 3.63
C SER A 86 5.79 -5.66 3.30
N VAL A 87 5.44 -4.43 3.67
CA VAL A 87 6.35 -3.29 3.80
C VAL A 87 6.46 -2.99 5.28
N TYR A 88 7.68 -2.88 5.78
CA TYR A 88 7.98 -2.60 7.19
C TYR A 88 8.71 -1.27 7.32
N PRO A 89 8.80 -0.68 8.53
CA PRO A 89 9.41 0.64 8.73
C PRO A 89 10.85 0.78 8.21
N ASP A 90 11.63 -0.31 8.20
CA ASP A 90 13.01 -0.36 7.71
C ASP A 90 13.11 -0.30 6.17
N THR A 91 12.10 -0.81 5.47
CA THR A 91 12.03 -0.85 3.99
C THR A 91 11.09 0.20 3.41
N PHE A 92 10.24 0.83 4.24
CA PHE A 92 9.21 1.78 3.81
C PHE A 92 9.78 2.91 2.94
N LYS A 93 10.93 3.47 3.35
CA LYS A 93 11.56 4.59 2.64
C LYS A 93 12.03 4.23 1.22
N GLU A 94 12.42 2.98 0.99
CA GLU A 94 12.77 2.50 -0.35
C GLU A 94 11.53 2.51 -1.27
N TRP A 95 10.42 1.96 -0.77
CA TRP A 95 9.16 1.90 -1.51
C TRP A 95 8.52 3.27 -1.70
N GLU A 96 8.68 4.16 -0.73
CA GLU A 96 8.30 5.58 -0.83
C GLU A 96 9.05 6.27 -1.97
N SER A 97 10.37 6.07 -2.06
CA SER A 97 11.15 6.63 -3.17
C SER A 97 10.63 6.14 -4.53
N LYS A 98 10.39 4.83 -4.67
CA LYS A 98 9.86 4.25 -5.91
C LYS A 98 8.47 4.79 -6.26
N TRP A 99 7.61 5.00 -5.25
CA TRP A 99 6.30 5.60 -5.44
C TRP A 99 6.41 7.04 -5.94
N TRP A 100 7.24 7.86 -5.30
CA TRP A 100 7.44 9.26 -5.72
C TRP A 100 8.05 9.36 -7.11
N ASP A 101 9.03 8.50 -7.45
CA ASP A 101 9.57 8.42 -8.80
C ASP A 101 8.48 8.15 -9.84
N ARG A 102 7.53 7.26 -9.54
CA ARG A 102 6.38 6.97 -10.40
C ARG A 102 5.43 8.16 -10.53
N VAL A 103 5.16 8.86 -9.43
CA VAL A 103 4.34 10.08 -9.44
C VAL A 103 5.00 11.14 -10.31
N TYR A 104 6.29 11.44 -10.10
CA TYR A 104 7.02 12.42 -10.91
C TYR A 104 7.02 12.04 -12.39
N GLN A 105 7.29 10.78 -12.71
CA GLN A 105 7.23 10.28 -14.09
C GLN A 105 5.86 10.43 -14.75
N TYR A 106 4.77 10.42 -13.98
CA TYR A 106 3.43 10.67 -14.49
C TYR A 106 3.26 12.17 -14.77
N TYR A 107 3.60 13.03 -13.80
CA TYR A 107 3.48 14.48 -13.97
C TYR A 107 4.38 15.02 -15.09
N ASP A 108 5.63 14.57 -15.20
CA ASP A 108 6.54 14.97 -16.28
C ASP A 108 6.02 14.60 -17.68
N ARG A 109 5.20 13.54 -17.77
CA ARG A 109 4.66 13.06 -19.05
C ARG A 109 3.32 13.67 -19.43
N PHE A 110 2.51 14.07 -18.46
CA PHE A 110 1.09 14.35 -18.68
C PHE A 110 0.59 15.67 -18.09
N ALA A 111 1.36 16.35 -17.24
CA ALA A 111 1.03 17.65 -16.66
C ALA A 111 1.81 18.79 -17.32
#